data_AF-A0A1H7RGJ7-F1
#
_entry.id   AF-A0A1H7RGJ7-F1
#
_cell.length_a   1.000
_cell.length_b   1.000
_cell.length_c   1.000
_cell.angle_alpha   90.00
_cell.angle_beta   90.00
_cell.angle_gamma   90.00
#
_symmetry.space_group_name_H-M   'P 1'
#
loop_
_entity.id
_entity.type
_entity.pdbx_description
1 polymer ?
#
loop_
_entity_poly.entity_id
_entity_poly.type
_entity_poly.pdbx_seq_one_letter_code
_entity_poly.pdbx_strand_id
1 'polypeptide(L)' 'MQVRETLLIALEKELRKRGKTQRELAAELGVSRSRISEVLHHKTDRFSADKLVGLLHRAGKRVELRVD' A
#
# COMPACT_ATOMS: atom_id res chain seq x y z
N MET A 1 8.62 -16.52 -1.87
CA MET A 1 7.74 -15.91 -0.85
C MET A 1 7.08 -14.67 -1.46
N GLN A 2 5.76 -14.70 -1.70
CA GLN A 2 5.01 -13.64 -2.41
C GLN A 2 4.40 -12.58 -1.48
N VAL A 3 4.73 -12.59 -0.17
CA VAL A 3 4.06 -11.74 0.85
C VAL A 3 4.06 -10.25 0.48
N ARG A 4 5.21 -9.69 0.04
CA ARG A 4 5.28 -8.27 -0.35
C ARG A 4 4.38 -7.96 -1.54
N GLU A 5 4.38 -8.82 -2.55
CA GLU A 5 3.55 -8.67 -3.74
C GLU A 5 2.06 -8.71 -3.36
N THR A 6 1.66 -9.65 -2.51
CA THR A 6 0.29 -9.74 -1.97
C THR A 6 -0.12 -8.46 -1.23
N LEU A 7 0.74 -7.95 -0.34
CA LEU A 7 0.46 -6.73 0.42
C LEU A 7 0.39 -5.50 -0.50
N LEU A 8 1.25 -5.42 -1.51
CA LEU A 8 1.25 -4.31 -2.47
C LEU A 8 -0.01 -4.29 -3.32
N ILE A 9 -0.43 -5.45 -3.84
CA ILE A 9 -1.68 -5.60 -4.60
C ILE A 9 -2.88 -5.25 -3.72
N ALA A 10 -2.90 -5.69 -2.47
CA ALA A 10 -3.97 -5.36 -1.54
C ALA A 10 -4.06 -3.83 -1.30
N LEU A 11 -2.92 -3.18 -1.09
CA LEU A 11 -2.85 -1.74 -0.91
C LEU A 11 -3.30 -1.00 -2.17
N GLU A 12 -2.81 -1.39 -3.35
CA GLU A 12 -3.21 -0.80 -4.63
C GLU A 12 -4.72 -0.87 -4.84
N LYS A 13 -5.33 -2.04 -4.66
CA LYS A 13 -6.78 -2.23 -4.77
C LYS A 13 -7.53 -1.27 -3.84
N GLU A 14 -7.07 -1.10 -2.61
CA GLU A 14 -7.71 -0.19 -1.65
C GLU A 14 -7.52 1.28 -2.01
N LEU A 15 -6.39 1.67 -2.58
CA LEU A 15 -6.19 3.04 -3.07
C LEU A 15 -7.08 3.33 -4.29
N ARG A 16 -7.22 2.39 -5.22
CA ARG A 16 -8.07 2.55 -6.43
C ARG A 16 -9.55 2.69 -6.09
N LYS A 17 -10.05 1.96 -5.10
CA LYS A 17 -11.46 2.04 -4.65
C LYS A 17 -11.88 3.43 -4.15
N ARG A 18 -10.93 4.27 -3.74
CA ARG A 18 -11.21 5.58 -3.15
C ARG A 18 -11.61 6.63 -4.19
N GLY A 19 -11.32 6.41 -5.48
CA GLY A 19 -11.66 7.38 -6.55
C GLY A 19 -10.95 8.74 -6.43
N LYS A 20 -9.85 8.81 -5.65
CA LYS A 20 -9.10 10.04 -5.37
C LYS A 20 -7.87 10.17 -6.27
N THR A 21 -7.39 11.39 -6.47
CA THR A 21 -6.12 11.64 -7.13
C THR A 21 -4.94 11.15 -6.29
N GLN A 22 -3.78 10.93 -6.92
CA GLN A 22 -2.57 10.53 -6.18
C GLN A 22 -2.15 11.53 -5.09
N ARG A 23 -2.43 12.83 -5.28
CA ARG A 23 -2.08 13.87 -4.30
C ARG A 23 -2.97 13.79 -3.06
N GLU A 24 -4.26 13.54 -3.24
CA GLU A 24 -5.20 13.37 -2.14
C GLU A 24 -4.92 12.08 -1.36
N LEU A 25 -4.62 10.98 -2.05
CA LEU A 25 -4.20 9.73 -1.42
C LEU A 25 -2.90 9.92 -0.63
N ALA A 26 -1.95 10.67 -1.18
CA ALA A 26 -0.69 10.98 -0.51
C ALA A 26 -0.90 11.78 0.78
N ALA A 27 -1.75 12.81 0.73
CA ALA A 27 -2.12 13.59 1.92
C ALA A 27 -2.84 12.72 2.96
N GLU A 28 -3.78 11.89 2.55
CA GLU A 28 -4.55 11.01 3.45
C GLU A 28 -3.67 9.96 4.13
N LEU A 29 -2.73 9.35 3.39
CA LEU A 29 -1.80 8.37 3.95
C LEU A 29 -0.59 9.03 4.63
N GLY A 30 -0.46 10.36 4.59
CA GLY A 30 0.69 11.09 5.12
C GLY A 30 2.01 10.64 4.48
N VAL A 31 2.04 10.49 3.16
CA VAL A 31 3.21 10.09 2.35
C VAL A 31 3.40 11.02 1.16
N SER A 32 4.49 10.83 0.41
CA SER A 32 4.71 11.59 -0.82
C SER A 32 3.82 11.08 -1.97
N ARG A 33 3.54 11.94 -2.95
CA ARG A 33 2.87 11.52 -4.20
C ARG A 33 3.65 10.41 -4.93
N SER A 34 4.98 10.50 -4.93
CA SER A 34 5.85 9.47 -5.54
C SER A 34 5.58 8.10 -4.93
N ARG A 35 5.40 8.04 -3.60
CA ARG A 35 5.06 6.79 -2.90
C ARG A 35 3.74 6.19 -3.39
N ILE A 36 2.73 7.00 -3.63
CA ILE A 36 1.46 6.54 -4.21
C ILE A 36 1.67 6.02 -5.64
N SER A 37 2.47 6.71 -6.45
CA SER A 37 2.81 6.25 -7.80
C SER A 37 3.54 4.90 -7.77
N GLU A 38 4.51 4.71 -6.87
CA GLU A 38 5.22 3.42 -6.69
C GLU A 38 4.25 2.28 -6.36
N VAL A 39 3.22 2.53 -5.53
CA VAL A 39 2.17 1.55 -5.22
C VAL A 39 1.33 1.23 -6.45
N LEU A 40 0.83 2.26 -7.15
CA LEU A 40 -0.07 2.08 -8.30
C LEU A 40 0.61 1.46 -9.53
N HIS A 41 1.95 1.41 -9.55
CA HIS A 41 2.75 0.78 -10.60
C HIS A 41 3.49 -0.48 -10.12
N HIS A 42 3.05 -1.10 -9.02
CA HIS A 42 3.56 -2.40 -8.56
C HIS A 42 5.09 -2.48 -8.34
N LYS A 43 5.72 -1.37 -7.90
CA LYS A 43 7.18 -1.34 -7.65
C LYS A 43 7.58 -2.03 -6.35
N THR A 44 7.42 -3.36 -6.29
CA THR A 44 7.61 -4.18 -5.07
C THR A 44 9.00 -4.07 -4.46
N ASP A 45 10.03 -3.82 -5.26
CA ASP A 45 11.42 -3.57 -4.84
C ASP A 45 11.57 -2.36 -3.92
N ARG A 46 10.63 -1.41 -3.97
CA ARG A 46 10.66 -0.15 -3.19
C ARG A 46 10.08 -0.28 -1.78
N PHE A 47 9.60 -1.46 -1.40
CA PHE A 47 8.91 -1.66 -0.14
C PHE A 47 9.44 -2.88 0.64
N SER A 48 9.67 -2.69 1.93
CA SER A 48 9.71 -3.79 2.88
C SER A 48 8.28 -4.26 3.20
N ALA A 49 8.14 -5.48 3.72
CA ALA A 49 6.85 -5.98 4.19
C ALA A 49 6.26 -5.06 5.28
N ASP A 50 7.06 -4.65 6.26
CA ASP A 50 6.63 -3.74 7.34
C ASP A 50 6.11 -2.41 6.81
N LYS A 51 6.75 -1.87 5.75
CA LYS A 51 6.29 -0.63 5.13
C LYS A 51 4.90 -0.79 4.52
N LEU A 52 4.64 -1.93 3.86
CA LEU A 52 3.34 -2.20 3.27
C LEU A 52 2.27 -2.39 4.34
N VAL A 53 2.58 -3.11 5.43
CA VAL A 53 1.69 -3.25 6.58
C VAL A 53 1.33 -1.88 7.17
N GLY A 54 2.33 -1.01 7.38
CA GLY A 54 2.09 0.35 7.88
C GLY A 54 1.21 1.19 6.95
N LEU A 55 1.38 1.07 5.63
CA LEU A 55 0.54 1.77 4.66
C LEU A 55 -0.88 1.22 4.60
N LEU A 56 -1.05 -0.10 4.70
CA LEU A 56 -2.36 -0.75 4.80
C LEU A 56 -3.10 -0.29 6.07
N HIS A 57 -2.41 -0.21 7.20
CA HIS A 57 -2.97 0.34 8.44
C HIS A 57 -3.44 1.79 8.25
N ARG A 58 -2.62 2.66 7.65
CA ARG A 58 -3.02 4.05 7.32
C ARG A 58 -4.18 4.11 6.33
N ALA A 59 -4.30 3.12 5.46
CA ALA A 59 -5.44 2.95 4.56
C ALA A 59 -6.67 2.30 5.23
N GLY A 60 -6.68 2.17 6.56
CA GLY A 60 -7.80 1.64 7.34
C GLY A 60 -7.99 0.13 7.21
N LYS A 61 -6.91 -0.62 6.91
CA LYS A 61 -6.94 -2.08 6.77
C LYS A 61 -6.24 -2.74 7.94
N ARG A 62 -6.79 -3.88 8.35
CA ARG A 62 -6.14 -4.83 9.27
C ARG A 62 -5.37 -5.86 8.46
N VAL A 63 -4.15 -6.17 8.89
CA VAL A 63 -3.33 -7.23 8.31
C VAL A 63 -3.15 -8.31 9.38
N GLU A 64 -3.38 -9.57 9.02
CA GLU A 64 -3.14 -10.74 9.87
C GLU A 64 -2.14 -11.66 9.16
N LEU A 65 -1.10 -12.11 9.88
CA LEU A 65 -0.13 -13.08 9.41
C LEU A 65 -0.32 -14.38 10.19
N ARG A 66 -0.39 -15.51 9.49
CA ARG A 66 -0.46 -16.85 10.08
C ARG A 66 0.64 -17.71 9.46
N VAL A 67 1.30 -18.50 10.30
CA VAL A 67 2.37 -19.43 9.95
C VAL A 67 2.05 -20.72 10.67
N ASP A 68 2.00 -21.83 9.92
CA ASP A 68 1.72 -23.17 10.41
C ASP A 68 3.01 -24.01 10.42
#